data_AF-A0A2H9N8V3-F1
#
_entry.id   AF-A0A2H9N8V3-F1
#
_cell.length_a   1.000
_cell.length_b   1.000
_cell.length_c   1.000
_cell.angle_alpha   90.00
_cell.angle_beta   90.00
_cell.angle_gamma   90.00
#
_symmetry.space_group_name_H-M   'P 1'
#
loop_
_entity.id
_entity.type
_entity.pdbx_description
1 polymer ?
#
loop_
_entity_poly.entity_id
_entity_poly.type
_entity_poly.pdbx_seq_one_letter_code
_entity_poly.pdbx_strand_id
1 'polypeptide(L)'
;MTRMPMLKALDITLIAINAALYAAIGYVLYAIFPFVCPTVGGVRFWPVVVIPATFSVLFGPIVGGGGAAIGIFISDMLIHGDPLLSLTAGVTSNFVCFGLIGYLSHRKFDWKKAFSGLGVGVAILATLGYLVATPENVINYFSTPESTISVEQALWNIFFVLAIFVISYAIVIAVGYVRPKW
;
A
#
# COMPACT_ATOMS: atom_id res chain seq x y z
N MET A 1 -25.11 20.02 -12.49
CA MET A 1 -23.83 20.39 -11.84
C MET A 1 -23.91 19.96 -10.39
N THR A 2 -23.42 18.75 -10.06
CA THR A 2 -23.44 18.21 -8.70
C THR A 2 -22.37 18.93 -7.88
N ARG A 3 -22.77 19.70 -6.85
CA ARG A 3 -21.82 20.29 -5.89
C ARG A 3 -21.00 19.14 -5.30
N MET A 4 -19.67 19.22 -5.41
CA MET A 4 -18.80 18.35 -4.61
C MET A 4 -19.11 18.62 -3.13
N PRO A 5 -19.33 17.59 -2.31
CA PRO A 5 -19.55 17.79 -0.88
C PRO A 5 -18.31 18.44 -0.28
N MET A 6 -18.49 19.60 0.34
CA MET A 6 -17.42 20.32 1.04
C MET A 6 -17.01 19.52 2.27
N LEU A 7 -15.70 19.31 2.46
CA LEU A 7 -15.17 18.65 3.66
C LEU A 7 -15.62 19.42 4.90
N LYS A 8 -16.15 18.70 5.87
CA LYS A 8 -16.52 19.27 7.16
C LYS A 8 -15.26 19.48 7.99
N ALA A 9 -15.34 20.38 8.97
CA ALA A 9 -14.25 20.57 9.94
C ALA A 9 -13.83 19.24 10.58
N LEU A 10 -14.80 18.37 10.88
CA LEU A 10 -14.57 17.02 11.41
C LEU A 10 -13.69 16.18 10.47
N ASP A 11 -13.94 16.21 9.16
CA ASP A 11 -13.16 15.42 8.20
C ASP A 11 -11.70 15.87 8.17
N ILE A 12 -11.47 17.19 8.23
CA ILE A 12 -10.13 17.78 8.30
C ILE A 12 -9.43 17.36 9.61
N THR A 13 -10.13 17.41 10.73
CA THR A 13 -9.60 16.95 12.02
C THR A 13 -9.22 15.47 11.97
N LEU A 14 -10.08 14.62 11.39
CA LEU A 14 -9.81 13.18 11.27
C LEU A 14 -8.64 12.89 10.33
N ILE A 15 -8.48 13.65 9.24
CA ILE A 15 -7.31 13.59 8.36
C ILE A 15 -6.03 13.92 9.15
N ALA A 16 -6.06 14.99 9.94
CA ALA A 16 -4.91 15.40 10.74
C ALA A 16 -4.54 14.35 11.80
N ILE A 17 -5.53 13.78 12.50
CA ILE A 17 -5.30 12.71 13.48
C ILE A 17 -4.74 11.46 12.81
N ASN A 18 -5.33 11.04 11.68
CA ASN A 18 -4.84 9.89 10.91
C ASN A 18 -3.38 10.08 10.48
N ALA A 19 -3.05 11.24 9.91
CA ALA A 19 -1.69 11.57 9.50
C ALA A 19 -0.70 11.57 10.66
N ALA A 20 -1.07 12.20 11.79
CA ALA A 20 -0.24 12.27 12.97
C ALA A 20 0.02 10.89 13.58
N LEU A 21 -1.02 10.06 13.71
CA LEU A 21 -0.89 8.69 14.22
C LEU A 21 -0.06 7.81 13.29
N TYR A 22 -0.30 7.88 11.98
CA TYR A 22 0.44 7.09 11.00
C TYR A 22 1.93 7.46 10.98
N ALA A 23 2.25 8.76 11.01
CA ALA A 23 3.63 9.24 11.05
C ALA A 23 4.32 8.92 12.39
N ALA A 24 3.68 9.25 13.52
CA ALA A 24 4.30 9.12 14.84
C ALA A 24 4.53 7.66 15.22
N ILE A 25 3.49 6.82 15.12
CA ILE A 25 3.60 5.39 15.44
C ILE A 25 4.54 4.72 14.44
N GLY A 26 4.46 5.12 13.17
CA GLY A 26 5.38 4.66 12.15
C GLY A 26 6.85 4.93 12.47
N TYR A 27 7.17 6.16 12.86
CA TYR A 27 8.52 6.55 13.25
C TYR A 27 8.99 5.79 14.50
N VAL A 28 8.13 5.65 15.52
CA VAL A 28 8.45 4.91 16.75
C VAL A 28 8.72 3.44 16.44
N LEU A 29 7.88 2.78 15.64
CA LEU A 29 8.08 1.38 15.27
C LEU A 29 9.33 1.19 14.44
N TYR A 30 9.66 2.13 13.56
CA TYR A 30 10.93 2.12 12.85
C TYR A 30 12.13 2.18 13.80
N ALA A 31 12.07 3.07 14.80
CA ALA A 31 13.16 3.26 15.76
C ALA A 31 13.36 2.06 16.70
N ILE A 32 12.28 1.41 17.14
CA ILE A 32 12.31 0.35 18.16
C ILE A 32 12.37 -1.05 17.55
N PHE A 33 11.77 -1.26 16.37
CA PHE A 33 11.66 -2.55 15.71
C PHE A 33 12.07 -2.48 14.22
N PRO A 34 13.34 -2.20 13.90
CA PRO A 34 13.77 -2.04 12.51
C PRO A 34 13.60 -3.32 11.67
N PHE A 35 13.56 -4.51 12.30
CA PHE A 35 13.37 -5.78 11.61
C PHE A 35 11.92 -6.05 11.15
N VAL A 36 10.91 -5.38 11.74
CA VAL A 36 9.53 -5.44 11.21
C VAL A 36 9.33 -4.48 10.04
N CYS A 37 10.38 -3.75 9.68
CA CYS A 37 10.46 -2.88 8.51
C CYS A 37 11.51 -3.39 7.53
N PRO A 38 11.34 -4.60 6.93
CA PRO A 38 12.23 -5.04 5.88
C PRO A 38 12.15 -4.04 4.72
N THR A 39 13.25 -3.34 4.47
CA THR A 39 13.41 -2.45 3.32
C THR A 39 13.68 -3.33 2.11
N VAL A 40 12.66 -3.54 1.27
CA VAL A 40 12.84 -4.21 -0.03
C VAL A 40 12.86 -3.12 -1.09
N GLY A 41 14.04 -2.85 -1.65
CA GLY A 41 14.20 -1.85 -2.72
C GLY A 41 13.81 -0.42 -2.30
N GLY A 42 14.03 -0.05 -1.04
CA GLY A 42 13.64 1.25 -0.48
C GLY A 42 12.18 1.36 -0.03
N VAL A 43 11.34 0.36 -0.33
CA VAL A 43 9.91 0.34 0.05
C VAL A 43 9.70 -0.57 1.25
N ARG A 44 8.94 -0.08 2.23
CA ARG A 44 8.76 -0.73 3.54
C ARG A 44 7.39 -1.37 3.65
N PHE A 45 7.32 -2.61 4.10
CA PHE A 45 6.05 -3.23 4.48
C PHE A 45 5.72 -2.85 5.93
N TRP A 46 4.64 -2.09 6.13
CA TRP A 46 4.36 -1.41 7.40
C TRP A 46 3.10 -1.98 8.07
N PRO A 47 3.18 -2.65 9.24
CA PRO A 47 1.98 -3.03 10.00
C PRO A 47 1.10 -1.83 10.37
N VAL A 48 1.72 -0.67 10.55
CA VAL A 48 1.04 0.58 10.94
C VAL A 48 0.10 1.12 9.86
N VAL A 49 0.12 0.58 8.64
CA VAL A 49 -0.93 0.82 7.61
C VAL A 49 -2.33 0.48 8.08
N VAL A 50 -2.46 -0.32 9.16
CA VAL A 50 -3.74 -0.57 9.83
C VAL A 50 -4.43 0.72 10.28
N ILE A 51 -3.67 1.77 10.62
CA ILE A 51 -4.23 3.07 11.05
C ILE A 51 -4.98 3.74 9.89
N PRO A 52 -4.33 4.10 8.76
CA PRO A 52 -5.04 4.70 7.65
C PRO A 52 -6.12 3.79 7.06
N ALA A 53 -5.92 2.46 7.05
CA ALA A 53 -6.97 1.52 6.65
C ALA A 53 -8.22 1.61 7.55
N THR A 54 -8.03 1.72 8.87
CA THR A 54 -9.14 1.87 9.83
C THR A 54 -9.87 3.19 9.58
N PHE A 55 -9.14 4.29 9.40
CA PHE A 55 -9.74 5.59 9.10
C PHE A 55 -10.48 5.59 7.74
N SER A 56 -9.94 4.90 6.73
CA SER A 56 -10.61 4.69 5.45
C SER A 56 -11.94 3.96 5.61
N VAL A 57 -11.95 2.88 6.37
CA VAL A 57 -13.16 2.06 6.57
C VAL A 57 -14.22 2.81 7.37
N LEU A 58 -13.83 3.56 8.41
CA LEU A 58 -14.76 4.23 9.31
C LEU A 58 -15.26 5.59 8.78
N PHE A 59 -14.40 6.34 8.11
CA PHE A 59 -14.65 7.76 7.77
C PHE A 59 -14.58 8.04 6.27
N GLY A 60 -14.31 7.03 5.46
CA GLY A 60 -14.39 7.09 4.01
C GLY A 60 -13.07 7.43 3.31
N PRO A 61 -13.12 7.48 1.96
CA PRO A 61 -11.93 7.47 1.11
C PRO A 61 -11.03 8.69 1.29
N ILE A 62 -11.61 9.89 1.45
CA ILE A 62 -10.83 11.13 1.56
C ILE A 62 -10.13 11.22 2.93
N VAL A 63 -10.80 10.80 4.01
CA VAL A 63 -10.23 10.87 5.36
C VAL A 63 -9.07 9.90 5.52
N GLY A 64 -9.28 8.64 5.14
CA GLY A 64 -8.24 7.63 5.20
C GLY A 64 -7.11 7.86 4.20
N GLY A 65 -7.44 8.10 2.93
CA GLY A 65 -6.46 8.39 1.86
C GLY A 65 -5.66 9.67 2.10
N GLY A 66 -6.33 10.78 2.44
CA GLY A 66 -5.67 12.05 2.71
C GLY A 66 -4.75 11.99 3.92
N GLY A 67 -5.21 11.39 5.02
CA GLY A 67 -4.38 11.22 6.21
C GLY A 67 -3.19 10.28 5.96
N ALA A 68 -3.37 9.21 5.20
CA ALA A 68 -2.27 8.32 4.82
C ALA A 68 -1.21 9.02 3.97
N ALA A 69 -1.63 9.82 2.99
CA ALA A 69 -0.77 10.56 2.09
C ALA A 69 0.09 11.59 2.84
N ILE A 70 -0.50 12.32 3.78
CA ILE A 70 0.22 13.29 4.62
C ILE A 70 1.13 12.55 5.60
N GLY A 71 0.63 11.51 6.27
CA GLY A 71 1.39 10.75 7.26
C GLY A 71 2.62 10.06 6.67
N ILE A 72 2.50 9.45 5.48
CA ILE A 72 3.66 8.83 4.82
C ILE A 72 4.69 9.86 4.41
N PHE A 73 4.25 11.03 3.90
CA PHE A 73 5.18 12.10 3.54
C PHE A 73 6.01 12.56 4.74
N ILE A 74 5.37 12.80 5.89
CA ILE A 74 6.06 13.17 7.12
C ILE A 74 7.04 12.06 7.54
N SER A 75 6.59 10.81 7.53
CA SER A 75 7.43 9.67 7.89
C SER A 75 8.64 9.52 6.97
N ASP A 76 8.45 9.64 5.66
CA ASP A 76 9.53 9.52 4.68
C ASP A 76 10.55 10.67 4.82
N MET A 77 10.08 11.88 5.12
CA MET A 77 10.97 13.02 5.38
C MET A 77 11.80 12.83 6.64
N LEU A 78 11.21 12.26 7.71
CA LEU A 78 11.93 12.02 8.97
C LEU A 78 12.96 10.88 8.87
N ILE A 79 12.73 9.92 7.99
CA ILE A 79 13.53 8.70 7.95
C ILE A 79 14.51 8.67 6.77
N HIS A 80 14.05 9.05 5.57
CA HIS A 80 14.86 9.00 4.34
C HIS A 80 15.31 10.38 3.88
N GLY A 81 14.48 11.40 4.10
CA GLY A 81 14.78 12.76 3.66
C GLY A 81 14.67 12.97 2.15
N ASP A 82 14.01 12.06 1.42
CA ASP A 82 13.77 12.17 -0.04
C ASP A 82 12.32 12.59 -0.35
N PRO A 83 12.05 13.90 -0.51
CA PRO A 83 10.72 14.40 -0.78
C PRO A 83 10.20 14.00 -2.16
N LEU A 84 11.09 13.85 -3.17
CA LEU A 84 10.66 13.57 -4.54
C LEU A 84 10.19 12.13 -4.66
N LEU A 85 10.94 11.18 -4.08
CA LEU A 85 10.53 9.79 -4.02
C LEU A 85 9.23 9.62 -3.22
N SER A 86 9.10 10.33 -2.10
CA SER A 86 7.87 10.27 -1.30
C SER A 86 6.67 10.83 -2.07
N LEU A 87 6.78 12.00 -2.70
CA LEU A 87 5.67 12.59 -3.46
C LEU A 87 5.27 11.74 -4.67
N THR A 88 6.23 11.13 -5.36
CA THR A 88 5.96 10.35 -6.58
C THR A 88 5.47 8.94 -6.30
N ALA A 89 6.01 8.27 -5.28
CA ALA A 89 5.70 6.88 -4.96
C ALA A 89 4.93 6.73 -3.64
N GLY A 90 5.40 7.33 -2.54
CA GLY A 90 4.81 7.19 -1.22
C GLY A 90 3.40 7.78 -1.13
N VAL A 91 3.28 9.09 -1.30
CA VAL A 91 2.05 9.88 -1.17
C VAL A 91 0.98 9.39 -2.15
N THR A 92 1.32 9.22 -3.42
CA THR A 92 0.39 8.77 -4.47
C THR A 92 -0.14 7.36 -4.19
N SER A 93 0.73 6.41 -3.87
CA SER A 93 0.33 5.03 -3.59
C SER A 93 -0.53 4.93 -2.33
N ASN A 94 -0.18 5.65 -1.26
CA ASN A 94 -0.94 5.64 -0.02
C ASN A 94 -2.31 6.30 -0.24
N PHE A 95 -2.37 7.47 -0.88
CA PHE A 95 -3.63 8.14 -1.18
C PHE A 95 -4.57 7.22 -1.97
N VAL A 96 -4.08 6.61 -3.04
CA VAL A 96 -4.87 5.72 -3.91
C VAL A 96 -5.27 4.46 -3.16
N CYS A 97 -4.34 3.77 -2.49
CA CYS A 97 -4.60 2.52 -1.78
C CYS A 97 -5.67 2.70 -0.70
N PHE A 98 -5.47 3.65 0.21
CA PHE A 98 -6.41 3.87 1.32
C PHE A 98 -7.70 4.55 0.85
N GLY A 99 -7.63 5.39 -0.18
CA GLY A 99 -8.81 5.90 -0.87
C GLY A 99 -9.66 4.78 -1.45
N LEU A 100 -9.04 3.79 -2.12
CA LEU A 100 -9.73 2.61 -2.63
C LEU A 100 -10.30 1.77 -1.50
N ILE A 101 -9.54 1.48 -0.43
CA ILE A 101 -10.06 0.75 0.73
C ILE A 101 -11.33 1.41 1.27
N GLY A 102 -11.29 2.73 1.48
CA GLY A 102 -12.43 3.47 2.01
C GLY A 102 -13.60 3.55 1.02
N TYR A 103 -13.33 3.63 -0.28
CA TYR A 103 -14.39 3.60 -1.29
C TYR A 103 -15.06 2.23 -1.37
N LEU A 104 -14.25 1.16 -1.33
CA LEU A 104 -14.69 -0.21 -1.46
C LEU A 104 -15.42 -0.71 -0.21
N SER A 105 -15.02 -0.28 0.99
CA SER A 105 -15.68 -0.67 2.25
C SER A 105 -17.13 -0.15 2.36
N HIS A 106 -17.45 0.94 1.66
CA HIS A 106 -18.79 1.53 1.64
C HIS A 106 -19.64 1.07 0.44
N ARG A 107 -19.11 0.19 -0.41
CA ARG A 107 -19.81 -0.38 -1.56
C ARG A 107 -20.40 -1.75 -1.20
N LYS A 108 -21.65 -1.96 -1.59
CA LYS A 108 -22.22 -3.32 -1.67
C LYS A 108 -21.56 -4.05 -2.83
N PHE A 109 -20.71 -5.03 -2.52
CA PHE A 109 -20.01 -5.80 -3.54
C PHE A 109 -20.90 -6.92 -4.06
N ASP A 110 -21.08 -6.94 -5.38
CA ASP A 110 -21.50 -8.14 -6.07
C ASP A 110 -20.25 -8.94 -6.40
N TRP A 111 -20.10 -10.13 -5.80
CA TRP A 111 -18.94 -11.01 -6.01
C TRP A 111 -18.70 -11.31 -7.50
N LYS A 112 -19.74 -11.31 -8.34
CA LYS A 112 -19.59 -11.49 -9.79
C LYS A 112 -18.88 -10.31 -10.44
N LYS A 113 -19.08 -9.08 -9.93
CA LYS A 113 -18.38 -7.87 -10.38
C LYS A 113 -17.01 -7.75 -9.73
N ALA A 114 -16.84 -8.19 -8.48
CA ALA A 114 -15.53 -8.27 -7.83
C ALA A 114 -14.55 -9.14 -8.64
N PHE A 115 -15.06 -10.23 -9.23
CA PHE A 115 -14.27 -11.12 -10.09
C PHE A 115 -13.68 -10.42 -11.31
N SER A 116 -14.35 -9.39 -11.86
CA SER A 116 -13.80 -8.60 -12.98
C SER A 116 -12.58 -7.76 -12.58
N GLY A 117 -12.47 -7.38 -11.30
CA GLY A 117 -11.27 -6.74 -10.74
C GLY A 117 -10.06 -7.66 -10.66
N LEU A 118 -10.26 -8.99 -10.65
CA LEU A 118 -9.17 -9.98 -10.69
C LEU A 118 -8.37 -9.93 -12.00
N GLY A 119 -8.93 -9.33 -13.07
CA GLY A 119 -8.21 -9.11 -14.33
C GLY A 119 -6.98 -8.21 -14.17
N VAL A 120 -7.02 -7.23 -13.25
CA VAL A 120 -5.83 -6.44 -12.87
C VAL A 120 -4.76 -7.35 -12.27
N GLY A 121 -5.19 -8.36 -11.53
CA GLY A 121 -4.31 -9.39 -10.98
C GLY A 121 -3.56 -10.18 -12.02
N VAL A 122 -4.19 -10.50 -13.16
CA VAL A 122 -3.54 -11.20 -14.27
C VAL A 122 -2.41 -10.36 -14.87
N ALA A 123 -2.59 -9.04 -15.00
CA ALA A 123 -1.54 -8.15 -15.48
C ALA A 123 -0.35 -8.07 -14.50
N ILE A 124 -0.63 -8.11 -13.18
CA ILE A 124 0.41 -8.17 -12.14
C ILE A 124 1.16 -9.51 -12.24
N LEU A 125 0.45 -10.64 -12.36
CA LEU A 125 1.06 -11.97 -12.51
C LEU A 125 1.90 -12.06 -13.80
N ALA A 126 1.44 -11.50 -14.90
CA ALA A 126 2.19 -11.47 -16.15
C ALA A 126 3.48 -10.63 -16.01
N THR A 127 3.40 -9.48 -15.36
CA THR A 127 4.57 -8.65 -15.05
C THR A 127 5.56 -9.39 -14.16
N LEU A 128 5.09 -10.03 -13.09
CA LEU A 128 5.95 -10.81 -12.19
C LEU A 128 6.58 -12.01 -12.91
N GLY A 129 5.82 -12.72 -13.75
CA GLY A 129 6.34 -13.82 -14.57
C GLY A 129 7.41 -13.36 -15.56
N TYR A 130 7.20 -12.20 -16.20
CA TYR A 130 8.23 -11.57 -17.04
C TYR A 130 9.50 -11.25 -16.23
N LEU A 131 9.37 -10.66 -15.03
CA LEU A 131 10.51 -10.35 -14.18
C LEU A 131 11.25 -11.61 -13.68
N VAL A 132 10.55 -12.73 -13.45
CA VAL A 132 11.19 -14.02 -13.16
C VAL A 132 12.00 -14.54 -14.35
N ALA A 133 11.49 -14.37 -15.57
CA ALA A 133 12.18 -14.77 -16.79
C ALA A 133 13.37 -13.85 -17.12
N THR A 134 13.33 -12.59 -16.68
CA THR A 134 14.38 -11.58 -16.88
C THR A 134 14.84 -10.98 -15.54
N PRO A 135 15.46 -11.77 -14.64
CA PRO A 135 15.85 -11.28 -13.32
C PRO A 135 16.92 -10.17 -13.38
N GLU A 136 17.67 -10.10 -14.49
CA GLU A 136 18.63 -9.04 -14.78
C GLU A 136 18.00 -7.64 -14.75
N ASN A 137 16.73 -7.48 -15.14
CA ASN A 137 16.03 -6.19 -15.08
C ASN A 137 15.89 -5.70 -13.64
N VAL A 138 15.65 -6.61 -12.69
CA VAL A 138 15.56 -6.31 -11.27
C VAL A 138 16.95 -5.98 -10.72
N ILE A 139 17.97 -6.74 -11.11
CA ILE A 139 19.37 -6.50 -10.71
C ILE A 139 19.83 -5.11 -11.17
N ASN A 140 19.61 -4.78 -12.45
CA ASN A 140 20.00 -3.49 -13.02
C ASN A 140 19.26 -2.31 -12.37
N TYR A 141 18.01 -2.52 -11.97
CA TYR A 141 17.21 -1.46 -11.34
C TYR A 141 17.61 -1.21 -9.88
N PHE A 142 17.94 -2.27 -9.13
CA PHE A 142 18.22 -2.17 -7.69
C PHE A 142 19.71 -2.18 -7.33
N SER A 143 20.61 -2.44 -8.28
CA SER A 143 22.05 -2.35 -8.03
C SER A 143 22.53 -0.91 -8.13
N THR A 144 23.20 -0.43 -7.09
CA THR A 144 23.91 0.86 -7.06
C THR A 144 25.42 0.62 -7.12
N PRO A 145 26.23 1.65 -7.40
CA PRO A 145 27.70 1.54 -7.33
C PRO A 145 28.21 1.03 -5.97
N GLU A 146 27.47 1.30 -4.88
CA GLU A 146 27.82 0.84 -3.54
C GLU A 146 27.21 -0.51 -3.13
N SER A 147 26.20 -1.01 -3.85
CA SER A 147 25.51 -2.25 -3.49
C SER A 147 24.95 -3.00 -4.70
N THR A 148 25.37 -4.26 -4.90
CA THR A 148 24.86 -5.11 -5.98
C THR A 148 24.03 -6.24 -5.39
N ILE A 149 22.85 -6.48 -5.97
CA ILE A 149 22.00 -7.61 -5.57
C ILE A 149 22.33 -8.84 -6.41
N SER A 150 22.41 -10.00 -5.78
CA SER A 150 22.63 -11.27 -6.49
C SER A 150 21.38 -11.68 -7.27
N VAL A 151 21.56 -12.54 -8.28
CA VAL A 151 20.45 -13.15 -9.02
C VAL A 151 19.50 -13.90 -8.08
N GLU A 152 20.07 -14.61 -7.09
CA GLU A 152 19.29 -15.32 -6.10
C GLU A 152 18.43 -14.36 -5.26
N GLN A 153 18.99 -13.25 -4.79
CA GLN A 153 18.25 -12.24 -4.03
C GLN A 153 17.14 -11.60 -4.87
N ALA A 154 17.41 -11.31 -6.14
CA ALA A 154 16.41 -10.77 -7.06
C ALA A 154 15.22 -11.73 -7.22
N LEU A 155 15.50 -13.02 -7.42
CA LEU A 155 14.47 -14.05 -7.52
C LEU A 155 13.68 -14.19 -6.22
N TRP A 156 14.34 -14.21 -5.06
CA TRP A 156 13.66 -14.23 -3.76
C TRP A 156 12.71 -13.05 -3.58
N ASN A 157 13.12 -11.85 -3.94
CA ASN A 157 12.27 -10.66 -3.86
C ASN A 157 11.04 -10.78 -4.77
N ILE A 158 11.20 -11.28 -6.01
CA ILE A 158 10.08 -11.48 -6.93
C ILE A 158 9.12 -12.56 -6.41
N PHE A 159 9.64 -13.69 -5.94
CA PHE A 159 8.84 -14.77 -5.37
C PHE A 159 8.11 -14.35 -4.09
N PHE A 160 8.72 -13.48 -3.28
CA PHE A 160 8.08 -12.92 -2.10
C PHE A 160 6.86 -12.08 -2.47
N VAL A 161 6.99 -11.18 -3.46
CA VAL A 161 5.85 -10.39 -3.97
C VAL A 161 4.77 -11.30 -4.57
N LEU A 162 5.17 -12.33 -5.34
CA LEU A 162 4.24 -13.31 -5.90
C LEU A 162 3.50 -14.08 -4.80
N ALA A 163 4.19 -14.50 -3.75
CA ALA A 163 3.59 -15.21 -2.61
C ALA A 163 2.55 -14.33 -1.90
N ILE A 164 2.88 -13.07 -1.61
CA ILE A 164 1.92 -12.11 -1.02
C ILE A 164 0.69 -11.99 -1.90
N PHE A 165 0.89 -11.85 -3.21
CA PHE A 165 -0.20 -11.71 -4.17
C PHE A 165 -1.12 -12.94 -4.18
N VAL A 166 -0.56 -14.15 -4.29
CA VAL A 166 -1.31 -15.42 -4.30
C VAL A 166 -2.06 -15.63 -2.98
N ILE A 167 -1.39 -15.41 -1.84
CA ILE A 167 -2.00 -15.55 -0.51
C ILE A 167 -3.16 -14.55 -0.35
N SER A 168 -2.99 -13.31 -0.79
CA SER A 168 -4.05 -12.29 -0.72
C SER A 168 -5.29 -12.72 -1.52
N TYR A 169 -5.10 -13.27 -2.72
CA TYR A 169 -6.20 -13.80 -3.53
C TYR A 169 -6.88 -15.01 -2.87
N ALA A 170 -6.09 -15.93 -2.33
CA ALA A 170 -6.61 -17.09 -1.62
C ALA A 170 -7.49 -16.67 -0.42
N ILE A 171 -7.05 -15.67 0.35
CA ILE A 171 -7.83 -15.11 1.47
C ILE A 171 -9.12 -14.47 0.96
N VAL A 172 -9.06 -13.64 -0.08
CA VAL A 172 -10.27 -12.99 -0.64
C VAL A 172 -11.28 -14.02 -1.13
N ILE A 173 -10.82 -15.05 -1.85
CA ILE A 173 -11.66 -16.15 -2.34
C ILE A 173 -12.25 -16.93 -1.16
N ALA A 174 -11.44 -17.31 -0.17
CA ALA A 174 -11.90 -18.02 1.01
C ALA A 174 -12.96 -17.23 1.80
N VAL A 175 -12.73 -15.93 2.04
CA VAL A 175 -13.70 -15.04 2.69
C VAL A 175 -14.98 -14.93 1.87
N GLY A 176 -14.88 -14.83 0.54
CA GLY A 176 -16.05 -14.78 -0.34
C GLY A 176 -16.89 -16.05 -0.34
N TYR A 177 -16.25 -17.22 -0.23
CA TYR A 177 -16.97 -18.49 -0.07
C TYR A 177 -17.63 -18.62 1.31
N VAL A 178 -16.92 -18.26 2.39
CA VAL A 178 -17.42 -18.41 3.77
C VAL A 178 -18.53 -17.41 4.07
N ARG A 179 -18.45 -16.19 3.52
CA ARG A 179 -19.45 -15.14 3.73
C ARG A 179 -19.74 -14.39 2.42
N PRO A 180 -20.63 -14.93 1.57
CA PRO A 180 -20.94 -14.35 0.26
C PRO A 180 -21.83 -13.09 0.32
N LYS A 181 -22.38 -12.75 1.49
CA LYS A 181 -23.26 -11.58 1.69
C LYS A 181 -22.66 -10.68 2.77
N TRP A 182 -21.95 -9.63 2.35
CA TRP A 182 -21.57 -8.48 3.19
C TRP A 182 -22.23 -7.24 2.61
#